data_AF-A0A3R8USC9-F1
#
_entry.id   AF-A0A3R8USC9-F1
#
_cell.length_a   1.000
_cell.length_b   1.000
_cell.length_c   1.000
_cell.angle_alpha   90.00
_cell.angle_beta   90.00
_cell.angle_gamma   90.00
#
_symmetry.space_group_name_H-M   'P 1'
#
loop_
_entity.id
_entity.type
_entity.pdbx_description
1 polymer ?
#
loop_
_entity_poly.entity_id
_entity_poly.type
_entity_poly.pdbx_seq_one_letter_code
_entity_poly.pdbx_strand_id
1 'polypeptide(L)'
;MRDDLQFFTVKVAGGSGCLFQPLDSEYSYVLTAKHVIEGVENIEIVRQYIGNDGNKVDEILKILEIPYMHSNPNKDAAIGCPNKNSIVRKGIKLILT
;
A
#
# COMPACT_ATOMS: atom_id res chain seq x y z
N MET A 1 11.90 -19.46 -6.66
CA MET A 1 11.50 -18.11 -7.09
C MET A 1 10.74 -17.50 -5.92
N ARG A 2 11.24 -16.44 -5.27
CA ARG A 2 10.42 -15.72 -4.28
C ARG A 2 9.32 -15.02 -5.08
N ASP A 3 8.09 -15.11 -4.59
CA ASP A 3 6.97 -14.46 -5.25
C ASP A 3 7.00 -12.98 -4.87
N ASP A 4 7.72 -12.18 -5.65
CA ASP A 4 7.97 -10.78 -5.32
C ASP A 4 6.68 -9.94 -5.34
N LEU A 5 5.60 -10.46 -5.96
CA LEU A 5 4.28 -9.82 -5.95
C LEU A 5 3.77 -9.55 -4.53
N GLN A 6 4.06 -10.44 -3.57
CA GLN A 6 3.58 -10.29 -2.19
C GLN A 6 4.06 -8.97 -1.54
N PHE A 7 5.19 -8.42 -2.01
CA PHE A 7 5.73 -7.16 -1.51
C PHE A 7 5.02 -5.93 -2.08
N PHE A 8 4.32 -6.08 -3.20
CA PHE A 8 3.56 -5.01 -3.87
C PHE A 8 2.06 -5.10 -3.60
N THR A 9 1.58 -6.10 -2.88
CA THR A 9 0.17 -6.23 -2.46
C THR A 9 -0.03 -5.81 -1.01
N VAL A 10 -1.17 -5.20 -0.71
CA VAL A 10 -1.57 -4.81 0.64
C VAL A 10 -3.04 -5.15 0.89
N LYS A 11 -3.39 -5.34 2.16
CA LYS A 11 -4.78 -5.33 2.63
C LYS A 11 -5.15 -3.91 3.02
N VAL A 12 -6.35 -3.47 2.64
CA VAL A 12 -6.85 -2.11 2.90
C VAL A 12 -8.27 -2.23 3.44
N ALA A 13 -8.51 -1.86 4.70
CA ALA A 13 -9.86 -1.86 5.29
C ALA A 13 -10.70 -3.16 5.04
N GLY A 14 -10.04 -4.32 5.01
CA GLY A 14 -10.67 -5.62 4.70
C GLY A 14 -10.71 -6.01 3.21
N GLY A 15 -10.45 -5.06 2.30
CA GLY A 15 -10.21 -5.27 0.88
C GLY A 15 -8.74 -5.43 0.53
N SER A 16 -8.43 -5.28 -0.77
CA SER A 16 -7.08 -5.42 -1.33
C SER A 16 -6.64 -4.13 -2.01
N GLY A 17 -5.33 -3.90 -2.06
CA GLY A 17 -4.72 -2.82 -2.83
C GLY A 17 -3.32 -3.19 -3.29
N CYS A 18 -2.72 -2.32 -4.10
CA CYS A 18 -1.34 -2.48 -4.56
C CYS A 18 -0.49 -1.24 -4.25
N LEU A 19 0.76 -1.50 -3.87
CA LEU A 19 1.79 -0.49 -3.70
C LEU A 19 2.41 -0.17 -5.05
N PHE A 20 2.53 1.12 -5.35
CA PHE A 20 3.24 1.61 -6.53
C PHE A 20 3.98 2.90 -6.21
N GLN A 21 4.99 3.19 -7.03
CA GLN A 21 5.77 4.43 -6.97
C GLN A 21 5.79 5.04 -8.38
N PRO A 22 5.38 6.30 -8.55
CA PRO A 22 5.63 7.05 -9.79
C PRO A 22 7.14 7.30 -9.95
N LEU A 23 7.54 7.98 -11.03
CA LEU A 23 8.95 8.24 -11.36
C LEU A 23 9.74 8.95 -10.24
N ASP A 24 9.03 9.62 -9.32
CA ASP A 24 9.60 10.17 -8.10
C ASP A 24 9.48 9.19 -6.92
N SER A 25 10.62 8.88 -6.31
CA SER A 25 10.73 7.97 -5.16
C SER A 25 10.43 8.61 -3.81
N GLU A 26 10.02 9.88 -3.77
CA GLU A 26 9.65 10.58 -2.54
C GLU A 26 8.46 9.94 -1.82
N TYR A 27 7.52 9.35 -2.58
CA TYR A 27 6.30 8.77 -2.02
C TYR A 27 6.00 7.39 -2.60
N SER A 28 5.40 6.54 -1.77
CA SER A 28 4.75 5.30 -2.21
C SER A 28 3.26 5.48 -2.06
N TYR A 29 2.50 4.90 -2.98
CA TYR A 29 1.05 5.03 -3.05
C TYR A 29 0.40 3.67 -2.95
N VAL A 30 -0.79 3.62 -2.38
CA VAL A 30 -1.67 2.45 -2.41
C VAL A 30 -2.84 2.75 -3.32
N LEU A 31 -2.97 1.99 -4.40
CA LEU A 31 -4.17 1.98 -5.23
C LEU A 31 -5.13 0.93 -4.67
N THR A 32 -6.39 1.33 -4.48
CA THR A 32 -7.48 0.45 -4.03
C THR A 32 -8.78 0.85 -4.72
N ALA A 33 -9.82 0.02 -4.57
CA ALA A 33 -11.16 0.39 -4.98
C ALA A 33 -11.75 1.44 -4.04
N LYS A 34 -12.55 2.38 -4.58
CA LYS A 34 -13.19 3.44 -3.78
C LYS A 34 -14.13 2.83 -2.74
N HIS A 35 -14.94 1.85 -3.12
CA HIS A 35 -15.91 1.21 -2.22
C HIS A 35 -15.26 0.51 -1.01
N VAL A 36 -13.96 0.17 -1.08
CA VAL A 36 -13.22 -0.46 0.02
C VAL A 36 -12.99 0.52 1.18
N ILE A 37 -12.89 1.81 0.89
CA ILE A 37 -12.59 2.85 1.88
C ILE A 37 -13.72 3.87 2.06
N GLU A 38 -14.74 3.86 1.20
CA GLU A 38 -15.89 4.75 1.29
C GLU A 38 -16.69 4.46 2.58
N GLY A 39 -16.86 5.47 3.43
CA GLY A 39 -17.56 5.34 4.71
C GLY A 39 -16.75 4.66 5.83
N VAL A 40 -15.46 4.36 5.60
CA VAL A 40 -14.58 3.78 6.63
C VAL A 40 -13.86 4.89 7.39
N GLU A 41 -14.13 5.02 8.69
CA GLU A 41 -13.54 6.08 9.54
C GLU A 41 -12.05 5.84 9.84
N ASN A 42 -11.65 4.58 10.02
CA ASN A 42 -10.29 4.20 10.39
C ASN A 42 -9.72 3.22 9.37
N ILE A 43 -9.10 3.76 8.33
CA ILE A 43 -8.49 2.95 7.27
C ILE A 43 -7.15 2.39 7.78
N GLU A 44 -7.06 1.07 7.84
CA GLU A 44 -5.81 0.35 8.12
C GLU A 44 -5.27 -0.26 6.82
N ILE A 45 -3.95 -0.11 6.60
CA ILE A 45 -3.24 -0.73 5.50
C ILE A 45 -2.21 -1.70 6.06
N VAL A 46 -2.27 -2.96 5.64
CA VAL A 46 -1.37 -4.03 6.12
C VAL A 46 -0.68 -4.69 4.93
N ARG A 47 0.66 -4.66 4.91
CA ARG A 47 1.46 -5.45 3.98
C ARG A 47 1.72 -6.83 4.57
N GLN A 48 1.47 -7.88 3.81
CA GLN A 48 1.68 -9.27 4.25
C GLN A 48 2.67 -9.97 3.33
N TYR A 49 3.74 -10.51 3.89
CA TYR A 49 4.77 -11.21 3.12
C TYR A 49 5.43 -12.32 3.94
N ILE A 50 6.06 -13.27 3.25
CA ILE A 50 6.86 -14.30 3.90
C ILE A 50 8.26 -13.74 4.19
N GLY A 51 8.63 -13.74 5.47
CA GLY A 51 9.93 -13.33 5.98
C GLY A 51 11.06 -14.31 5.60
N ASN A 52 12.29 -13.91 5.88
CA ASN A 52 13.47 -14.76 5.61
C ASN A 52 13.49 -16.05 6.44
N ASP A 53 12.75 -16.08 7.55
CA ASP A 53 12.55 -17.24 8.44
C ASP A 53 11.41 -18.16 7.98
N GLY A 54 10.74 -17.83 6.87
CA GLY A 54 9.59 -18.58 6.35
C GLY A 54 8.27 -18.24 7.06
N ASN A 55 8.27 -17.34 8.05
CA ASN A 55 7.05 -16.95 8.76
C ASN A 55 6.33 -15.80 8.04
N LYS A 56 5.02 -15.74 8.22
CA LYS A 56 4.21 -14.62 7.75
C LYS A 56 4.49 -13.38 8.59
N VAL A 57 4.78 -12.27 7.93
CA VAL A 57 4.97 -10.95 8.54
C VAL A 57 3.80 -10.05 8.14
N ASP A 58 3.18 -9.42 9.14
CA ASP A 58 2.14 -8.42 8.97
C ASP A 58 2.71 -7.04 9.36
N GLU A 59 2.83 -6.13 8.39
CA GLU A 59 3.42 -4.80 8.54
C GLU A 59 2.35 -3.72 8.34
N ILE A 60 2.05 -2.94 9.38
CA ILE A 60 1.07 -1.84 9.31
C ILE A 60 1.73 -0.62 8.66
N LEU A 61 1.15 -0.14 7.55
CA LEU A 61 1.59 1.05 6.83
C LEU A 61 0.82 2.27 7.33
N LYS A 62 1.54 3.25 7.88
CA LYS A 62 0.93 4.50 8.35
C LYS A 62 0.48 5.35 7.16
N ILE A 63 -0.79 5.74 7.14
CA ILE A 63 -1.33 6.71 6.16
C ILE A 63 -0.86 8.12 6.54
N LEU A 64 -0.30 8.87 5.59
CA LEU A 64 0.16 10.24 5.78
C LEU A 64 -0.93 11.28 5.53
N GLU A 65 -1.78 11.01 4.54
CA GLU A 65 -2.74 11.96 4.00
C GLU A 65 -4.11 11.29 3.80
N ILE A 66 -5.15 12.12 3.76
CA ILE A 66 -6.51 11.65 3.45
C ILE A 66 -6.49 11.02 2.04
N PRO A 67 -6.94 9.77 1.87
CA PRO A 67 -6.95 9.14 0.56
C PRO A 67 -7.80 9.92 -0.44
N TYR A 68 -7.28 10.06 -1.66
CA TYR A 68 -8.04 10.58 -2.78
C TYR A 68 -9.07 9.54 -3.22
N MET A 69 -10.34 9.94 -3.30
CA MET A 69 -11.42 9.15 -3.88
C MET A 69 -11.87 9.80 -5.19
N HIS A 70 -11.97 9.01 -6.26
CA HIS A 70 -12.41 9.54 -7.54
C HIS A 70 -13.86 10.06 -7.44
N SER A 71 -14.10 11.29 -7.94
CA SER A 71 -15.40 11.98 -7.80
C SER A 71 -16.51 11.43 -8.69
N ASN A 72 -16.17 10.91 -9.88
CA ASN A 72 -17.12 10.26 -10.78
C ASN A 72 -17.70 8.97 -10.14
N PRO A 73 -19.03 8.86 -9.97
CA PRO A 73 -19.66 7.69 -9.34
C PRO A 73 -19.50 6.38 -10.12
N ASN A 74 -19.19 6.45 -11.42
CA ASN A 74 -18.94 5.28 -12.27
C ASN A 74 -17.47 4.82 -12.24
N LYS A 75 -16.61 5.48 -11.44
CA LYS A 75 -15.20 5.12 -11.28
C LYS A 75 -14.93 4.73 -9.83
N ASP A 76 -14.64 3.45 -9.65
CA ASP A 76 -14.39 2.84 -8.35
C ASP A 76 -12.88 2.78 -8.04
N ALA A 77 -12.24 3.94 -7.95
CA ALA A 77 -10.81 4.04 -7.70
C ALA A 77 -10.48 5.04 -6.60
N ALA A 78 -9.55 4.66 -5.73
CA ALA A 78 -9.00 5.51 -4.70
C ALA A 78 -7.49 5.31 -4.53
N ILE A 79 -6.78 6.37 -4.16
CA ILE A 79 -5.33 6.38 -3.96
C ILE A 79 -5.02 6.93 -2.56
N GLY A 80 -4.28 6.16 -1.75
CA GLY A 80 -3.76 6.60 -0.46
C GLY A 80 -2.24 6.81 -0.47
N CYS A 81 -1.74 7.77 0.32
CA CYS A 81 -0.31 8.05 0.49
C CYS A 81 0.22 7.46 1.82
N PRO A 82 0.76 6.24 1.86
CA PRO A 82 1.46 5.73 3.06
C PRO A 82 2.85 6.37 3.29
N ASN A 83 3.31 6.35 4.54
CA ASN A 83 4.57 6.95 5.00
C ASN A 83 5.80 6.17 4.53
N LYS A 84 6.71 6.87 3.85
CA LYS A 84 8.04 6.38 3.43
C LYS A 84 8.89 5.87 4.60
N ASN A 85 8.80 6.45 5.80
CA ASN A 85 9.65 6.05 6.94
C ASN A 85 9.37 4.65 7.48
N SER A 86 8.18 4.08 7.22
CA SER A 86 7.88 2.67 7.54
C SER A 86 8.47 1.73 6.48
N ILE A 87 8.44 2.12 5.21
CA ILE A 87 8.86 1.29 4.07
C ILE A 87 10.40 1.31 3.92
N VAL A 88 11.04 2.46 4.12
CA VAL A 88 12.48 2.66 3.84
C VAL A 88 13.40 2.16 4.95
N ARG A 89 12.92 2.03 6.20
CA ARG A 89 13.80 1.63 7.31
C ARG A 89 14.11 0.13 7.39
N LYS A 90 13.44 -0.74 6.61
CA LYS A 90 13.77 -2.18 6.60
C LYS A 90 13.80 -2.89 5.25
N GLY A 91 13.51 -2.25 4.12
CA GLY A 91 13.80 -2.88 2.84
C GLY A 91 13.43 -2.06 1.62
N ILE A 92 14.37 -2.02 0.67
CA ILE A 92 14.22 -1.57 -0.71
C ILE A 92 14.33 -0.04 -0.90
N LYS A 93 15.58 0.44 -0.81
CA LYS A 93 16.05 1.48 -1.73
C LYS A 93 16.24 0.78 -3.08
N LEU A 94 15.30 0.93 -4.01
CA LEU A 94 15.49 0.48 -5.39
C LEU A 94 16.55 1.40 -6.02
N ILE A 95 17.81 0.99 -5.95
CA ILE A 95 18.87 1.59 -6.76
C ILE A 95 18.68 0.97 -8.15
N LEU A 96 18.05 1.71 -9.06
CA LEU A 96 18.23 1.47 -10.48
C LEU A 96 19.63 2.00 -10.83
N THR A 97 20.59 1.09 -10.95
CA THR A 97 21.86 1.35 -11.64
C THR A 97 21.63 1.51 -13.13
#